data_AF-A0A346QY24-F1
#
_entry.id   AF-A0A346QY24-F1
#
_cell.length_a   1.000
_cell.length_b   1.000
_cell.length_c   1.000
_cell.angle_alpha   90.00
_cell.angle_beta   90.00
_cell.angle_gamma   90.00
#
_symmetry.space_group_name_H-M   'P 1'
#
loop_
_entity.id
_entity.type
_entity.pdbx_description
1 polymer ?
#
loop_
_entity_poly.entity_id
_entity_poly.type
_entity_poly.pdbx_seq_one_letter_code
_entity_poly.pdbx_strand_id
1 'polypeptide(L)'
;MQHGPSCPRLDAGACVAGRSTRTILFGRGRVEGFPGRARPGTTREHEGMQAGGETGDAGAGDREHDGALVIECDSAVMRHMGYGARVYAERTEIDLPIADHHRNRRGVLHGGIIAMLLDSALGYACSRHLADDASTGVVTVSLTTNFMKPAAHGTIRATGRVNGGGFKTLFAEGEIIDEAGDIVATATGVFKRVAPAP
;
A
#
# COMPACT_ATOMS: atom_id res chain seq x y z
N MET A 1 -46.12 -8.77 -13.94
CA MET A 1 -45.30 -7.91 -13.06
C MET A 1 -44.26 -8.82 -12.41
N GLN A 2 -43.02 -8.81 -12.91
CA GLN A 2 -41.96 -9.73 -12.48
C GLN A 2 -41.10 -9.07 -11.40
N HIS A 3 -40.87 -9.81 -10.32
CA HIS A 3 -40.05 -9.46 -9.17
C HIS A 3 -38.56 -9.40 -9.56
N GLY A 4 -37.87 -8.32 -9.19
CA GLY A 4 -36.40 -8.23 -9.24
C GLY A 4 -35.76 -8.87 -8.01
N PRO A 5 -34.54 -9.44 -8.11
CA PRO A 5 -33.91 -10.12 -6.99
C PRO A 5 -33.34 -9.11 -5.98
N SER A 6 -33.65 -9.39 -4.72
CA SER A 6 -33.22 -8.72 -3.50
C SER A 6 -31.71 -8.83 -3.26
N CYS A 7 -31.07 -7.71 -2.95
CA CYS A 7 -29.70 -7.60 -2.47
C CYS A 7 -29.53 -8.28 -1.08
N PRO A 8 -28.57 -9.19 -0.86
CA PRO A 8 -28.32 -9.75 0.46
C PRO A 8 -27.55 -8.76 1.35
N ARG A 9 -28.05 -8.60 2.58
CA ARG A 9 -27.44 -7.82 3.67
C ARG A 9 -26.14 -8.49 4.11
N LEU A 10 -25.06 -7.72 4.19
CA LEU A 10 -23.78 -8.15 4.75
C LEU A 10 -23.79 -7.93 6.27
N ASP A 11 -23.72 -9.02 7.02
CA ASP A 11 -23.55 -9.01 8.47
C ASP A 11 -22.13 -8.58 8.86
N ALA A 12 -22.03 -7.52 9.66
CA ALA A 12 -20.77 -7.00 10.18
C ALA A 12 -20.33 -7.82 11.41
N GLY A 13 -19.39 -8.73 11.22
CA GLY A 13 -18.70 -9.46 12.29
C GLY A 13 -17.56 -8.64 12.90
N ALA A 14 -17.64 -8.44 14.22
CA ALA A 14 -16.73 -7.65 15.04
C ALA A 14 -15.31 -8.24 15.14
N CYS A 15 -14.29 -7.37 15.19
CA CYS A 15 -12.97 -7.74 15.70
C CYS A 15 -12.40 -6.59 16.55
N VAL A 16 -11.90 -6.97 17.73
CA VAL A 16 -11.58 -6.13 18.89
C VAL A 16 -10.26 -5.36 18.69
N ALA A 17 -10.26 -4.10 19.12
CA ALA A 17 -9.11 -3.20 19.10
C ALA A 17 -8.12 -3.49 20.25
N GLY A 18 -6.82 -3.56 19.94
CA GLY A 18 -5.73 -3.54 20.93
C GLY A 18 -4.66 -2.57 20.49
N ARG A 19 -4.46 -1.47 21.23
CA ARG A 19 -3.37 -0.50 21.03
C ARG A 19 -2.19 -0.86 21.92
N SER A 20 -0.97 -0.82 21.39
CA SER A 20 0.23 -0.52 22.19
C SER A 20 1.36 -0.04 21.30
N THR A 21 1.66 1.25 21.34
CA THR A 21 2.86 1.86 20.75
C THR A 21 3.97 1.87 21.80
N ARG A 22 5.12 1.28 21.47
CA ARG A 22 6.39 1.50 22.17
C ARG A 22 7.48 1.85 21.16
N THR A 23 7.90 3.11 21.20
CA THR A 23 9.02 3.68 20.45
C THR A 23 10.34 3.22 21.05
N ILE A 24 11.24 2.66 20.23
CA ILE A 24 12.66 2.46 20.59
C ILE A 24 13.51 3.23 19.58
N LEU A 25 14.40 4.07 20.11
CA LEU A 25 15.16 5.11 19.41
C LEU A 25 16.60 4.63 19.18
N PHE A 26 17.06 4.44 17.93
CA PHE A 26 18.50 4.26 17.68
C PHE A 26 18.99 4.77 16.31
N GLY A 27 20.04 5.60 16.37
CA GLY A 27 21.27 5.47 15.57
C GLY A 27 21.23 5.86 14.08
N ARG A 28 21.54 7.13 13.77
CA ARG A 28 21.77 7.65 12.41
C ARG A 28 22.97 6.97 11.73
N GLY A 29 22.76 6.39 10.55
CA GLY A 29 23.79 5.96 9.60
C GLY A 29 23.49 6.47 8.19
N ARG A 30 24.50 7.00 7.51
CA ARG A 30 24.45 7.74 6.24
C ARG A 30 24.40 6.77 5.05
N VAL A 31 23.53 7.01 4.06
CA VAL A 31 23.40 6.19 2.85
C VAL A 31 24.23 6.81 1.72
N GLU A 32 25.17 6.07 1.14
CA GLU A 32 25.84 6.41 -0.12
C GLU A 32 25.15 5.70 -1.30
N GLY A 33 25.08 6.40 -2.44
CA GLY A 33 24.26 6.04 -3.60
C GLY A 33 24.75 4.83 -4.40
N PHE A 34 23.85 4.23 -5.17
CA PHE A 34 24.12 3.04 -5.99
C PHE A 34 24.03 3.34 -7.50
N PRO A 35 25.05 2.95 -8.31
CA PRO A 35 25.00 2.95 -9.76
C PRO A 35 24.48 1.61 -10.32
N GLY A 36 23.95 1.64 -11.54
CA GLY A 36 23.14 0.56 -12.12
C GLY A 36 23.85 -0.53 -12.93
N ARG A 37 23.03 -1.56 -13.18
CA ARG A 37 22.94 -2.50 -14.33
C ARG A 37 23.94 -3.67 -14.45
N ALA A 38 23.43 -4.91 -14.38
CA ALA A 38 23.29 -5.87 -15.51
C ALA A 38 23.01 -7.32 -15.03
N ARG A 39 22.30 -8.11 -15.87
CA ARG A 39 21.91 -9.54 -15.71
C ARG A 39 23.09 -10.49 -16.00
N PRO A 40 23.08 -11.76 -15.53
CA PRO A 40 22.69 -12.88 -16.43
C PRO A 40 22.15 -14.19 -15.78
N GLY A 41 21.32 -14.94 -16.54
CA GLY A 41 21.52 -16.36 -16.92
C GLY A 41 21.41 -17.56 -15.92
N THR A 42 20.25 -18.22 -15.94
CA THR A 42 19.95 -19.69 -16.06
C THR A 42 20.49 -20.77 -15.08
N THR A 43 19.50 -21.41 -14.42
CA THR A 43 19.24 -22.86 -14.14
C THR A 43 20.23 -23.76 -13.39
N ARG A 44 19.75 -24.34 -12.27
CA ARG A 44 19.57 -25.82 -12.14
C ARG A 44 18.73 -26.20 -10.91
N GLU A 45 17.96 -27.27 -11.11
CA GLU A 45 17.04 -27.95 -10.18
C GLU A 45 17.79 -28.85 -9.19
N HIS A 46 17.18 -29.15 -8.03
CA HIS A 46 17.14 -30.50 -7.44
C HIS A 46 16.13 -30.60 -6.28
N GLU A 47 15.29 -31.64 -6.35
CA GLU A 47 14.25 -32.04 -5.39
C GLU A 47 14.80 -32.80 -4.16
N GLY A 48 14.06 -32.78 -3.04
CA GLY A 48 14.25 -33.64 -1.87
C GLY A 48 13.22 -33.37 -0.76
N MET A 49 12.72 -34.42 -0.10
CA MET A 49 11.36 -34.60 0.44
C MET A 49 11.33 -34.85 1.97
N GLN A 50 10.28 -34.34 2.66
CA GLN A 50 9.61 -34.75 3.94
C GLN A 50 10.41 -34.82 5.27
N ALA A 51 9.84 -34.70 6.48
CA ALA A 51 8.60 -34.14 7.07
C ALA A 51 8.66 -34.33 8.62
N GLY A 52 7.94 -33.50 9.39
CA GLY A 52 7.57 -33.69 10.81
C GLY A 52 8.47 -32.95 11.82
N GLY A 53 7.99 -32.23 12.83
CA GLY A 53 6.65 -31.89 13.32
C GLY A 53 6.78 -30.89 14.48
N GLU A 54 5.63 -30.42 14.99
CA GLU A 54 5.41 -29.66 16.24
C GLU A 54 5.61 -28.13 16.21
N THR A 55 4.49 -27.40 16.18
CA THR A 55 4.32 -26.05 16.77
C THR A 55 2.86 -26.01 17.25
N GLY A 56 2.53 -25.84 18.54
CA GLY A 56 3.05 -24.80 19.41
C GLY A 56 2.18 -23.56 19.21
N ASP A 57 1.20 -23.37 20.09
CA ASP A 57 0.38 -22.16 20.20
C ASP A 57 1.28 -20.92 20.33
N ALA A 58 1.17 -19.99 19.39
CA ALA A 58 1.88 -18.71 19.42
C ALA A 58 1.16 -17.67 18.55
N GLY A 59 0.58 -16.65 19.20
CA GLY A 59 0.10 -15.45 18.54
C GLY A 59 1.23 -14.76 17.76
N ALA A 60 0.92 -14.22 16.58
CA ALA A 60 1.91 -13.66 15.68
C ALA A 60 1.51 -12.24 15.25
N GLY A 61 1.99 -11.25 16.00
CA GLY A 61 2.36 -9.96 15.43
C GLY A 61 3.73 -10.05 14.76
N ASP A 62 3.89 -9.22 13.73
CA ASP A 62 5.12 -8.73 13.09
C ASP A 62 6.07 -9.75 12.45
N ARG A 63 5.98 -9.88 11.12
CA ARG A 63 7.08 -10.38 10.28
C ARG A 63 7.63 -9.25 9.43
N GLU A 64 8.80 -8.78 9.84
CA GLU A 64 9.69 -7.87 9.12
C GLU A 64 10.08 -8.50 7.77
N HIS A 65 10.03 -7.72 6.69
CA HIS A 65 10.63 -8.06 5.38
C HIS A 65 11.37 -6.82 4.87
N ASP A 66 12.67 -6.96 4.60
CA ASP A 66 13.50 -6.06 3.79
C ASP A 66 13.33 -4.54 4.04
N GLY A 67 13.32 -4.10 5.30
CA GLY A 67 13.37 -2.67 5.67
C GLY A 67 12.08 -1.88 5.41
N ALA A 68 10.96 -2.55 5.13
CA ALA A 68 9.64 -1.92 5.02
C ALA A 68 8.91 -1.89 6.37
N LEU A 69 8.24 -0.77 6.66
CA LEU A 69 7.16 -0.75 7.65
C LEU A 69 5.91 -1.38 7.01
N VAL A 70 5.39 -2.45 7.59
CA VAL A 70 4.18 -3.12 7.09
C VAL A 70 2.96 -2.56 7.84
N ILE A 71 2.00 -2.04 7.09
CA ILE A 71 0.76 -1.45 7.58
C ILE A 71 -0.40 -2.26 7.00
N GLU A 72 -0.95 -3.19 7.79
CA GLU A 72 -2.00 -4.10 7.30
C GLU A 72 -3.43 -3.57 7.50
N CYS A 73 -3.65 -2.65 8.44
CA CYS A 73 -5.00 -2.19 8.76
C CYS A 73 -5.04 -0.87 9.54
N ASP A 74 -4.65 0.23 8.91
CA ASP A 74 -4.59 1.56 9.53
C ASP A 74 -5.93 2.33 9.48
N SER A 75 -6.86 1.92 8.61
CA SER A 75 -8.16 2.58 8.48
C SER A 75 -9.30 1.62 8.13
N ALA A 76 -10.53 2.04 8.41
CA ALA A 76 -11.73 1.29 8.00
C ALA A 76 -11.82 1.14 6.48
N VAL A 77 -11.33 2.14 5.73
CA VAL A 77 -11.30 2.10 4.27
C VAL A 77 -10.30 1.06 3.78
N MET A 78 -9.09 1.02 4.34
CA MET A 78 -8.07 0.01 4.01
C MET A 78 -8.61 -1.41 4.22
N ARG A 79 -9.25 -1.66 5.37
CA ARG A 79 -9.90 -2.95 5.66
C ARG A 79 -11.02 -3.28 4.68
N HIS A 80 -11.86 -2.30 4.35
CA HIS A 80 -12.98 -2.52 3.45
C HIS A 80 -12.53 -2.85 2.03
N MET A 81 -11.46 -2.20 1.55
CA MET A 81 -10.88 -2.44 0.23
C MET A 81 -9.92 -3.65 0.21
N GLY A 82 -9.48 -4.14 1.37
CA GLY A 82 -8.64 -5.34 1.46
C GLY A 82 -7.22 -5.13 0.90
N TYR A 83 -6.61 -3.99 1.17
CA TYR A 83 -5.18 -3.76 0.88
C TYR A 83 -4.38 -3.51 2.15
N GLY A 84 -3.06 -3.65 2.07
CA GLY A 84 -2.10 -3.16 3.06
C GLY A 84 -1.01 -2.34 2.37
N ALA A 85 -0.17 -1.67 3.15
CA ALA A 85 0.95 -0.88 2.63
C ALA A 85 2.28 -1.41 3.14
N ARG A 86 3.29 -1.42 2.26
CA ARG A 86 4.70 -1.61 2.60
C ARG A 86 5.42 -0.28 2.38
N VAL A 87 5.88 0.33 3.46
CA VAL A 87 6.42 1.69 3.47
C VAL A 87 7.94 1.65 3.71
N TYR A 88 8.70 1.90 2.66
CA TYR A 88 10.16 1.98 2.67
C TYR A 88 10.62 3.44 2.84
N ALA A 89 11.92 3.66 3.07
CA ALA A 89 12.46 5.01 3.27
C ALA A 89 12.24 5.93 2.04
N GLU A 90 12.32 5.37 0.84
CA GLU A 90 12.27 6.10 -0.43
C GLU A 90 10.95 5.95 -1.20
N ARG A 91 10.11 4.99 -0.83
CA ARG A 91 8.84 4.70 -1.52
C ARG A 91 7.84 3.94 -0.66
N THR A 92 6.58 3.99 -1.05
CA THR A 92 5.51 3.12 -0.53
C THR A 92 5.00 2.24 -1.65
N GLU A 93 4.66 0.98 -1.32
CA GLU A 93 3.97 0.05 -2.21
C GLU A 93 2.66 -0.42 -1.58
N ILE A 94 1.59 -0.45 -2.37
CA ILE A 94 0.29 -1.01 -2.00
C ILE A 94 -0.15 -1.98 -3.08
N ASP A 95 -0.40 -3.23 -2.72
CA ASP A 95 -0.99 -4.22 -3.61
C ASP A 95 -2.51 -4.32 -3.37
N LEU A 96 -3.29 -4.32 -4.44
CA LEU A 96 -4.73 -4.58 -4.39
C LEU A 96 -5.10 -5.70 -5.38
N PRO A 97 -5.49 -6.89 -4.88
CA PRO A 97 -6.18 -7.90 -5.68
C PRO A 97 -7.56 -7.37 -6.11
N ILE A 98 -7.85 -7.34 -7.41
CA ILE A 98 -9.10 -6.78 -7.93
C ILE A 98 -10.26 -7.76 -7.70
N ALA A 99 -11.08 -7.47 -6.69
CA ALA A 99 -12.36 -8.12 -6.44
C ALA A 99 -13.54 -7.44 -7.17
N ASP A 100 -14.68 -8.13 -7.26
CA ASP A 100 -15.86 -7.66 -7.99
C ASP A 100 -16.39 -6.32 -7.46
N HIS A 101 -16.36 -6.12 -6.14
CA HIS A 101 -16.82 -4.88 -5.51
C HIS A 101 -15.90 -3.67 -5.75
N HIS A 102 -14.70 -3.89 -6.32
CA HIS A 102 -13.81 -2.81 -6.76
C HIS A 102 -14.14 -2.30 -8.17
N ARG A 103 -14.97 -3.02 -8.92
CA ARG A 103 -15.24 -2.70 -10.32
C ARG A 103 -16.38 -1.68 -10.45
N ASN A 104 -16.30 -0.83 -11.46
CA ASN A 104 -17.38 0.06 -11.87
C ASN A 104 -18.39 -0.68 -12.78
N ARG A 105 -19.43 0.03 -13.23
CA ARG A 105 -20.47 -0.50 -14.14
C ARG A 105 -19.96 -1.06 -15.48
N ARG A 106 -18.70 -0.80 -15.85
CA ARG A 106 -18.05 -1.30 -17.07
C ARG A 106 -17.24 -2.57 -16.83
N GLY A 107 -17.22 -3.10 -15.60
CA GLY A 107 -16.48 -4.31 -15.25
C GLY A 107 -14.97 -4.09 -15.11
N VAL A 108 -14.52 -2.84 -14.99
CA VAL A 108 -13.10 -2.50 -14.76
C VAL A 108 -12.97 -1.77 -13.43
N LEU A 109 -11.76 -1.74 -12.86
CA LEU A 109 -11.45 -1.09 -11.60
C LEU A 109 -11.97 0.35 -11.57
N HIS A 110 -12.67 0.71 -10.50
CA HIS A 110 -13.28 2.02 -10.37
C HIS A 110 -12.19 3.10 -10.29
N GLY A 111 -12.30 4.17 -11.10
CA GLY A 111 -11.30 5.25 -11.14
C GLY A 111 -11.10 5.95 -9.79
N GLY A 112 -12.16 6.03 -8.97
CA GLY A 112 -12.06 6.51 -7.59
C GLY A 112 -11.24 5.60 -6.66
N ILE A 113 -11.22 4.28 -6.92
CA ILE A 113 -10.38 3.34 -6.16
C ILE A 113 -8.91 3.50 -6.57
N ILE A 114 -8.65 3.64 -7.88
CA ILE A 114 -7.32 3.96 -8.40
C ILE A 114 -6.79 5.25 -7.75
N ALA A 115 -7.59 6.33 -7.74
CA ALA A 115 -7.21 7.59 -7.11
C ALA A 115 -6.96 7.45 -5.60
N MET A 116 -7.81 6.69 -4.89
CA MET A 116 -7.65 6.41 -3.46
C MET A 116 -6.35 5.64 -3.15
N LEU A 117 -6.01 4.62 -3.95
CA LEU A 117 -4.77 3.87 -3.76
C LEU A 117 -3.55 4.74 -3.97
N LEU A 118 -3.57 5.58 -5.02
CA LEU A 118 -2.49 6.56 -5.28
C LEU A 118 -2.39 7.55 -4.12
N ASP A 119 -3.51 8.15 -3.68
CA ASP A 119 -3.54 9.06 -2.54
C ASP A 119 -2.91 8.44 -1.29
N SER A 120 -3.29 7.20 -0.98
CA SER A 120 -2.78 6.46 0.17
C SER A 120 -1.27 6.18 0.05
N ALA A 121 -0.81 5.71 -1.12
CA ALA A 121 0.61 5.44 -1.35
C ALA A 121 1.47 6.72 -1.20
N LEU A 122 1.01 7.84 -1.77
CA LEU A 122 1.67 9.14 -1.65
C LEU A 122 1.64 9.67 -0.21
N GLY A 123 0.52 9.53 0.48
CA GLY A 123 0.34 9.94 1.87
C GLY A 123 1.32 9.21 2.80
N TYR A 124 1.39 7.88 2.73
CA TYR A 124 2.34 7.09 3.53
C TYR A 124 3.79 7.43 3.20
N ALA A 125 4.13 7.66 1.93
CA ALA A 125 5.47 8.10 1.55
C ALA A 125 5.82 9.46 2.17
N CYS A 126 4.87 10.40 2.20
CA CYS A 126 5.05 11.70 2.86
C CYS A 126 5.21 11.57 4.37
N SER A 127 4.38 10.74 5.02
CA SER A 127 4.49 10.46 6.46
C SER A 127 5.85 9.86 6.81
N ARG A 128 6.33 8.88 6.02
CA ARG A 128 7.63 8.25 6.21
C ARG A 128 8.81 9.17 5.95
N HIS A 129 8.65 10.12 5.02
CA HIS A 129 9.66 11.15 4.77
C HIS A 129 9.81 12.13 5.94
N LEU A 130 8.72 12.39 6.67
CA LEU A 130 8.70 13.31 7.81
C LEU A 130 9.13 12.64 9.14
N ALA A 131 8.89 11.34 9.29
CA ALA A 131 9.25 10.57 10.48
C ALA A 131 9.56 9.12 10.12
N ASP A 132 10.61 8.55 10.72
CA ASP A 132 11.10 7.23 10.35
C ASP A 132 10.12 6.07 10.62
N ASP A 133 9.16 6.30 11.51
CA ASP A 133 8.08 5.37 11.86
C ASP A 133 6.76 5.68 11.14
N ALA A 134 6.77 6.62 10.19
CA ALA A 134 5.59 7.14 9.50
C ALA A 134 4.49 7.69 10.44
N SER A 135 4.83 8.08 11.67
CA SER A 135 3.86 8.58 12.67
C SER A 135 3.32 9.98 12.40
N THR A 136 3.95 10.75 11.51
CA THR A 136 3.52 12.12 11.23
C THR A 136 2.31 12.13 10.30
N GLY A 137 1.20 12.70 10.78
CA GLY A 137 -0.01 12.87 9.98
C GLY A 137 0.17 13.85 8.82
N VAL A 138 -0.37 13.48 7.66
CA VAL A 138 -0.48 14.34 6.48
C VAL A 138 -1.90 14.34 5.96
N VAL A 139 -2.30 15.42 5.30
CA VAL A 139 -3.56 15.51 4.57
C VAL A 139 -3.31 15.93 3.13
N THR A 140 -4.08 15.36 2.21
CA THR A 140 -4.03 15.71 0.80
C THR A 140 -4.64 17.09 0.59
N VAL A 141 -3.88 17.98 -0.04
CA VAL A 141 -4.33 19.33 -0.43
C VAL A 141 -4.84 19.30 -1.86
N SER A 142 -4.14 18.61 -2.75
CA SER A 142 -4.56 18.38 -4.13
C SER A 142 -3.98 17.06 -4.64
N LEU A 143 -4.71 16.43 -5.55
CA LEU A 143 -4.29 15.22 -6.25
C LEU A 143 -4.73 15.32 -7.70
N THR A 144 -3.78 15.13 -8.62
CA THR A 144 -4.07 15.01 -10.06
C THR A 144 -3.76 13.58 -10.47
N THR A 145 -4.75 12.89 -11.05
CA THR A 145 -4.63 11.51 -11.50
C THR A 145 -4.91 11.42 -12.99
N ASN A 146 -4.03 10.71 -13.69
CA ASN A 146 -4.19 10.39 -15.11
C ASN A 146 -4.43 8.89 -15.25
N PHE A 147 -5.34 8.50 -16.14
CA PHE A 147 -5.73 7.10 -16.37
C PHE A 147 -5.30 6.68 -17.77
N MET A 148 -4.42 5.69 -17.86
CA MET A 148 -3.77 5.27 -19.11
C MET A 148 -4.35 3.98 -19.68
N LYS A 149 -4.61 3.01 -18.80
CA LYS A 149 -5.04 1.66 -19.18
C LYS A 149 -6.11 1.16 -18.20
N PRO A 150 -7.19 0.52 -18.66
CA PRO A 150 -8.13 -0.14 -17.76
C PRO A 150 -7.52 -1.40 -17.14
N ALA A 151 -7.79 -1.63 -15.85
CA ALA A 151 -7.47 -2.88 -15.16
C ALA A 151 -8.77 -3.59 -14.73
N ALA A 152 -8.94 -4.87 -15.08
CA ALA A 152 -10.18 -5.61 -14.79
C ALA A 152 -9.97 -6.75 -13.78
N HIS A 153 -8.80 -7.37 -13.80
CA HIS A 153 -8.48 -8.59 -13.05
C HIS A 153 -7.03 -8.56 -12.57
N GLY A 154 -6.66 -9.57 -11.77
CA GLY A 154 -5.33 -9.70 -11.21
C GLY A 154 -5.09 -8.71 -10.06
N THR A 155 -3.82 -8.49 -9.77
CA THR A 155 -3.33 -7.58 -8.74
C THR A 155 -2.74 -6.33 -9.37
N ILE A 156 -3.08 -5.16 -8.83
CA ILE A 156 -2.40 -3.92 -9.18
C ILE A 156 -1.51 -3.46 -8.04
N ARG A 157 -0.41 -2.78 -8.38
CA ARG A 157 0.52 -2.20 -7.40
C ARG A 157 0.58 -0.69 -7.55
N ALA A 158 0.14 0.03 -6.53
CA ALA A 158 0.37 1.46 -6.40
C ALA A 158 1.74 1.70 -5.75
N THR A 159 2.56 2.55 -6.36
CA THR A 159 3.83 3.01 -5.81
C THR A 159 3.80 4.52 -5.62
N GLY A 160 4.26 5.01 -4.48
CA GLY A 160 4.31 6.43 -4.17
C GLY A 160 5.67 6.87 -3.63
N ARG A 161 6.14 8.06 -3.98
CA ARG A 161 7.39 8.64 -3.48
C ARG A 161 7.32 10.16 -3.39
N VAL A 162 8.07 10.72 -2.45
CA VAL A 162 8.24 12.18 -2.31
C VAL A 162 9.22 12.67 -3.37
N ASN A 163 8.84 13.66 -4.17
CA ASN A 163 9.71 14.26 -5.20
C ASN A 163 10.20 15.67 -4.82
N GLY A 164 9.70 16.24 -3.72
CA GLY A 164 10.20 17.50 -3.17
C GLY A 164 9.36 18.07 -2.04
N GLY A 165 9.66 19.32 -1.68
CA GLY A 165 8.97 20.05 -0.63
C GLY A 165 9.83 20.22 0.63
N GLY A 166 9.17 20.43 1.77
CA GLY A 166 9.83 20.63 3.06
C GLY A 166 8.93 20.24 4.22
N PHE A 167 9.21 20.79 5.41
CA PHE A 167 8.59 20.32 6.65
C PHE A 167 7.06 20.46 6.73
N LYS A 168 6.49 21.50 6.10
CA LYS A 168 5.04 21.81 6.17
C LYS A 168 4.25 21.26 4.99
N THR A 169 4.86 21.20 3.81
CA THR A 169 4.21 20.84 2.55
C THR A 169 5.16 20.01 1.72
N LEU A 170 4.66 18.88 1.22
CA LEU A 170 5.40 17.93 0.41
C LEU A 170 4.74 17.77 -0.94
N PHE A 171 5.57 17.49 -1.93
CA PHE A 171 5.17 17.10 -3.27
C PHE A 171 5.52 15.63 -3.45
N ALA A 172 4.57 14.86 -3.97
CA ALA A 172 4.73 13.43 -4.16
C ALA A 172 4.16 13.01 -5.50
N GLU A 173 4.73 11.93 -6.05
CA GLU A 173 4.28 11.33 -7.30
C GLU A 173 4.30 9.81 -7.22
N GLY A 174 3.47 9.20 -8.05
CA GLY A 174 3.25 7.77 -7.99
C GLY A 174 2.54 7.23 -9.20
N GLU A 175 2.51 5.91 -9.28
CA GLU A 175 1.96 5.15 -10.39
C GLU A 175 1.31 3.87 -9.91
N ILE A 176 0.36 3.39 -10.69
CA ILE A 176 -0.19 2.04 -10.56
C ILE A 176 0.24 1.24 -11.78
N ILE A 177 0.80 0.07 -11.52
CA ILE A 177 1.10 -0.93 -12.54
C ILE A 177 0.23 -2.18 -12.36
N ASP A 178 -0.01 -2.91 -13.45
CA ASP A 178 -0.60 -4.25 -13.41
C ASP A 178 0.47 -5.34 -13.31
N GLU A 179 0.04 -6.61 -13.29
CA GLU A 179 0.95 -7.78 -13.21
C GLU A 179 1.89 -7.91 -14.42
N ALA A 180 1.53 -7.32 -15.57
CA ALA A 180 2.39 -7.29 -16.75
C ALA A 180 3.45 -6.16 -16.67
N GLY A 181 3.34 -5.27 -15.67
CA GLY A 181 4.19 -4.10 -15.52
C GLY A 181 3.74 -2.90 -16.35
N ASP A 182 2.54 -2.93 -16.93
CA ASP A 182 2.01 -1.80 -17.68
C ASP A 182 1.43 -0.74 -16.75
N ILE A 183 1.68 0.54 -17.07
CA ILE A 183 1.13 1.66 -16.30
C ILE A 183 -0.39 1.76 -16.53
N VAL A 184 -1.14 1.60 -15.45
CA VAL A 184 -2.60 1.75 -15.37
C VAL A 184 -2.97 3.22 -15.15
N ALA A 185 -2.29 3.87 -14.21
CA ALA A 185 -2.54 5.26 -13.84
C ALA A 185 -1.31 5.90 -13.20
N THR A 186 -1.24 7.23 -13.22
CA THR A 186 -0.22 8.01 -12.51
C THR A 186 -0.87 9.11 -11.70
N ALA A 187 -0.24 9.53 -10.61
CA ALA A 187 -0.67 10.73 -9.89
C ALA A 187 0.50 11.60 -9.41
N THR A 188 0.20 12.89 -9.27
CA THR A 188 1.00 13.86 -8.53
C THR A 188 0.12 14.51 -7.48
N GLY A 189 0.64 14.73 -6.27
CA GLY A 189 -0.13 15.29 -5.16
C GLY A 189 0.66 16.28 -4.33
N VAL A 190 -0.08 17.16 -3.65
CA VAL A 190 0.42 18.09 -2.65
C VAL A 190 -0.12 17.67 -1.30
N PHE A 191 0.77 17.46 -0.33
CA PHE A 191 0.42 16.99 1.01
C PHE A 191 0.85 18.02 2.05
N LYS A 192 -0.01 18.26 3.04
CA LYS A 192 0.26 19.17 4.15
C LYS A 192 0.42 18.37 5.43
N ARG A 193 1.51 18.62 6.15
CA ARG A 193 1.70 18.08 7.50
C ARG A 193 0.65 18.64 8.46
N VAL A 194 0.08 17.78 9.29
CA VAL A 194 -0.85 18.16 10.36
C VAL A 194 -0.36 17.65 11.70
N ALA A 195 -0.89 18.21 12.78
CA ALA A 195 -0.73 17.62 14.10
C ALA A 195 -1.44 16.26 14.15
N PRO A 196 -1.03 15.34 15.03
CA PRO A 196 -1.76 14.11 15.26
C PRO A 196 -3.24 14.38 15.54
N ALA A 197 -4.11 13.48 15.10
CA ALA A 197 -5.53 13.54 15.49
C ALA A 197 -5.64 13.47 17.03
N PRO A 198 -6.55 14.24 17.64
CA PRO A 198 -6.75 14.25 19.09
C PRO A 198 -7.26 12.90 19.64
#